data_AF-A0A7K5GG08-F1
#
_entry.id   AF-A0A7K5GG08-F1
#
_cell.length_a   1.000
_cell.length_b   1.000
_cell.length_c   1.000
_cell.angle_alpha   90.00
_cell.angle_beta   90.00
_cell.angle_gamma   90.00
#
_symmetry.space_group_name_H-M   'P 1'
#
loop_
_entity.id
_entity.type
_entity.pdbx_description
1 polymer ?
#
loop_
_entity_poly.entity_id
_entity_poly.type
_entity_poly.pdbx_seq_one_letter_code
_entity_poly.pdbx_strand_id
1 'polypeptide(L)'
;FDPENTGYISTEKFRSLLQRHGSELDPHKLEVLLALADSNSEGRICYQDFVNLMSNKRSNSFRQAILQGNRRLCSKALLEETGLSLSQRLIRHVAYETLPREIDRKWYYDSYTCCPPPWFMITITIVEVAFFLYNGVVLDRFVLQVSHPLYLKNALLYHPQLRAQAWRYLTYIFVHAGIEHLGLNVVLQLLVGVPLEMVHGAARISFVYVAGVVAGSLAVSVADMTAPVVGSSGGVYALVSAHLANIVMNWSGMKCQFKLLRMAVALICMSFEFGRAVWLRFHPSAYPPCPHPSFMAHLGGVMVGITLGVIILRNYEQRLQDQTLWWIFLSIYVIFVLFAIFWNIFAYSLLDLKLPPPP
;
A
#
# COMPACT_ATOMS: atom_id res chain seq x y z
N PHE A 1 28.55 34.30 -7.92
CA PHE A 1 29.46 33.66 -6.95
C PHE A 1 30.16 32.41 -7.51
N ASP A 2 29.79 31.89 -8.68
CA ASP A 2 30.46 30.80 -9.42
C ASP A 2 30.96 31.33 -10.78
N PRO A 3 32.17 31.91 -10.86
CA PRO A 3 32.67 32.53 -12.10
C PRO A 3 33.03 31.51 -13.18
N GLU A 4 33.24 30.24 -12.80
CA GLU A 4 33.63 29.15 -13.69
C GLU A 4 32.42 28.32 -14.17
N ASN A 5 31.20 28.69 -13.73
CA ASN A 5 29.94 28.03 -14.07
C ASN A 5 29.95 26.51 -13.82
N THR A 6 30.61 26.10 -12.75
CA THR A 6 30.77 24.70 -12.36
C THR A 6 29.52 24.12 -11.68
N GLY A 7 28.61 24.98 -11.22
CA GLY A 7 27.48 24.62 -10.38
C GLY A 7 27.83 24.47 -8.90
N TYR A 8 29.05 24.87 -8.49
CA TYR A 8 29.53 24.76 -7.10
C TYR A 8 30.14 26.08 -6.62
N ILE A 9 30.05 26.32 -5.31
CA ILE A 9 30.76 27.42 -4.62
C ILE A 9 31.37 26.90 -3.32
N SER A 10 32.47 27.49 -2.85
CA SER A 10 33.07 27.07 -1.57
C SER A 10 32.16 27.41 -0.38
N THR A 11 32.25 26.64 0.70
CA THR A 11 31.49 26.88 1.94
C THR A 11 31.80 28.26 2.53
N GLU A 12 33.04 28.74 2.45
CA GLU A 12 33.43 30.10 2.87
C GLU A 12 32.72 31.18 2.06
N LYS A 13 32.71 31.03 0.73
CA LYS A 13 32.04 31.96 -0.18
C LYS A 13 30.53 31.92 0.03
N PHE A 14 29.98 30.75 0.33
CA PHE A 14 28.58 30.59 0.68
C PHE A 14 28.21 31.23 2.04
N ARG A 15 29.08 31.16 3.06
CA ARG A 15 28.89 31.92 4.31
C ARG A 15 28.90 33.43 4.07
N SER A 16 29.83 33.92 3.25
CA SER A 16 29.88 35.35 2.90
C SER A 16 28.59 35.82 2.22
N LEU A 17 27.99 34.95 1.41
CA LEU A 17 26.68 35.13 0.79
C LEU A 17 25.55 35.21 1.81
N LEU A 18 25.51 34.27 2.77
CA LEU A 18 24.51 34.24 3.84
C LEU A 18 24.67 35.41 4.81
N GLN A 19 25.89 35.90 5.06
CA GLN A 19 26.10 37.12 5.86
C GLN A 19 25.60 38.38 5.14
N ARG A 20 25.74 38.43 3.82
CA ARG A 20 25.36 39.60 3.01
C ARG A 20 23.87 39.67 2.70
N HIS A 21 23.22 38.53 2.51
CA HIS A 21 21.80 38.45 2.09
C HIS A 21 20.90 37.70 3.09
N GLY A 22 21.45 37.21 4.21
CA GLY A 22 20.70 36.41 5.17
C GLY A 22 19.61 37.16 5.92
N SER A 23 19.71 38.49 6.01
CA SER A 23 18.68 39.35 6.61
C SER A 23 17.36 39.36 5.82
N GLU A 24 17.39 38.96 4.56
CA GLU A 24 16.19 38.84 3.71
C GLU A 24 15.52 37.46 3.85
N LEU A 25 16.15 36.53 4.57
CA LEU A 25 15.66 35.17 4.76
C LEU A 25 14.93 35.05 6.10
N ASP A 26 13.92 34.18 6.12
CA ASP A 26 13.32 33.72 7.36
C ASP A 26 14.42 33.15 8.30
N PRO A 27 14.43 33.52 9.60
CA PRO A 27 15.49 33.15 10.53
C PRO A 27 15.76 31.64 10.57
N HIS A 28 14.70 30.83 10.45
CA HIS A 28 14.82 29.37 10.44
C HIS A 28 15.44 28.85 9.14
N LYS A 29 15.16 29.48 7.99
CA LYS A 29 15.83 29.13 6.72
C LYS A 29 17.32 29.47 6.75
N LEU A 30 17.68 30.61 7.34
CA LEU A 30 19.08 31.02 7.48
C LEU A 30 19.87 30.01 8.31
N GLU A 31 19.32 29.56 9.43
CA GLU A 31 19.92 28.54 10.30
C GLU A 31 20.18 27.22 9.56
N VAL A 32 19.22 26.76 8.76
CA VAL A 32 19.36 25.52 7.98
C VAL A 32 20.42 25.67 6.88
N LEU A 33 20.53 26.83 6.23
CA LEU A 33 21.56 27.08 5.21
C LEU A 33 22.97 27.16 5.80
N LEU A 34 23.12 27.73 7.00
CA LEU A 34 24.38 27.76 7.73
C LEU A 34 24.82 26.34 8.12
N ALA A 35 23.89 25.53 8.64
CA ALA A 35 24.18 24.15 8.99
C ALA A 35 24.52 23.27 7.76
N LEU A 36 23.94 23.55 6.59
CA LEU A 36 24.36 22.93 5.32
C LEU A 36 25.83 23.27 4.99
N ALA A 37 26.24 24.52 5.21
CA ALA A 37 27.62 24.95 5.00
C ALA A 37 28.60 24.29 5.98
N ASP A 38 28.18 24.09 7.23
CA ASP A 38 28.97 23.46 8.30
C ASP A 38 29.16 21.96 8.10
N SER A 39 28.15 21.28 7.55
CA SER A 39 28.11 19.82 7.42
C SER A 39 28.82 19.26 6.19
N ASN A 40 29.27 20.11 5.27
CA ASN A 40 29.82 19.67 3.98
C ASN A 40 31.32 19.35 4.08
N SER A 41 31.65 18.05 4.09
CA SER A 41 33.03 17.54 4.17
C SER A 41 33.88 17.85 2.94
N GLU A 42 33.27 18.17 1.80
CA GLU A 42 33.99 18.49 0.55
C GLU A 42 34.31 19.99 0.42
N GLY A 43 33.87 20.82 1.37
CA GLY A 43 34.11 22.26 1.37
C GLY A 43 33.44 23.03 0.23
N ARG A 44 32.51 22.39 -0.50
CA ARG A 44 31.83 22.97 -1.68
C ARG A 44 30.33 22.69 -1.65
N ILE A 45 29.54 23.74 -1.85
CA ILE A 45 28.07 23.70 -1.91
C ILE A 45 27.61 23.66 -3.35
N CYS A 46 26.78 22.67 -3.69
CA CYS A 46 26.14 22.57 -5.00
C CYS A 46 24.98 23.56 -5.11
N TYR A 47 24.88 24.24 -6.26
CA TYR A 47 23.75 25.12 -6.59
C TYR A 47 22.40 24.39 -6.47
N GLN A 48 22.34 23.12 -6.88
CA GLN A 48 21.11 22.34 -6.78
C GLN A 48 20.69 22.08 -5.33
N ASP A 49 21.63 21.88 -4.41
CA ASP A 49 21.31 21.71 -2.99
C ASP A 49 20.75 23.01 -2.38
N PHE A 50 21.36 24.16 -2.74
CA PHE A 50 20.85 25.48 -2.35
C PHE A 50 19.42 25.72 -2.88
N VAL A 51 19.20 25.49 -4.18
CA VAL A 51 17.88 25.63 -4.81
C VAL A 51 16.86 24.69 -4.18
N ASN A 52 17.22 23.44 -3.90
CA ASN A 52 16.33 22.47 -3.26
C ASN A 52 15.88 22.91 -1.86
N LEU A 53 16.79 23.56 -1.11
CA LEU A 53 16.53 24.07 0.24
C LEU A 53 15.67 25.33 0.21
N MET A 54 15.98 26.25 -0.71
CA MET A 54 15.24 27.50 -0.92
C MET A 54 13.84 27.28 -1.50
N SER A 55 13.66 26.27 -2.35
CA SER A 55 12.39 25.94 -3.00
C SER A 55 11.43 25.10 -2.12
N ASN A 56 11.77 24.83 -0.86
CA ASN A 56 11.00 23.94 0.04
C ASN A 56 10.73 22.54 -0.57
N LYS A 57 11.55 22.10 -1.53
CA LYS A 57 11.40 20.81 -2.23
C LYS A 57 11.93 19.61 -1.42
N ARG A 58 12.68 19.82 -0.34
CA ARG A 58 13.04 18.76 0.63
C ARG A 58 12.17 18.83 1.90
N SER A 59 11.81 17.65 2.39
CA SER A 59 10.88 17.39 3.49
C SER A 59 11.34 17.89 4.87
N ASN A 60 10.40 17.97 5.82
CA ASN A 60 10.68 18.25 7.24
C ASN A 60 11.68 17.26 7.86
N SER A 61 11.92 16.08 7.27
CA SER A 61 12.93 15.12 7.75
C SER A 61 14.36 15.51 7.39
N PHE A 62 14.62 16.20 6.27
CA PHE A 62 15.94 16.81 6.00
C PHE A 62 16.19 18.01 6.92
N ARG A 63 15.16 18.82 7.18
CA ARG A 63 15.22 19.88 8.21
C ARG A 63 15.48 19.30 9.61
N GLN A 64 14.81 18.22 9.98
CA GLN A 64 15.05 17.53 11.24
C GLN A 64 16.43 16.86 11.29
N ALA A 65 16.94 16.31 10.19
CA ALA A 65 18.28 15.72 10.13
C ALA A 65 19.40 16.77 10.27
N ILE A 66 19.16 18.00 9.81
CA ILE A 66 20.06 19.15 10.00
C ILE A 66 19.95 19.72 11.42
N LEU A 67 18.73 19.91 11.94
CA LEU A 67 18.49 20.40 13.31
C LEU A 67 18.92 19.39 14.38
N GLN A 68 18.88 18.10 14.08
CA GLN A 68 19.41 17.01 14.92
C GLN A 68 20.88 16.69 14.61
N GLY A 69 21.65 17.68 14.12
CA GLY A 69 23.10 17.56 13.98
C GLY A 69 23.69 16.81 15.18
N ASN A 70 24.27 15.63 14.92
CA ASN A 70 24.76 14.61 15.85
C ASN A 70 23.91 13.35 16.08
N ARG A 71 23.60 12.64 15.01
CA ARG A 71 24.14 11.27 14.91
C ARG A 71 24.82 11.12 13.57
N ARG A 72 26.15 10.95 13.60
CA ARG A 72 26.96 10.50 12.47
C ARG A 72 26.18 9.44 11.71
N LEU A 73 25.62 9.78 10.54
CA LEU A 73 25.26 8.80 9.52
C LEU A 73 26.58 8.24 9.00
N CYS A 74 27.25 7.43 9.83
CA CYS A 74 28.55 6.85 9.57
C CYS A 74 28.50 6.25 8.16
N SER A 75 29.35 6.76 7.27
CA SER A 75 29.36 6.42 5.84
C SER A 75 29.59 4.91 5.58
N LYS A 76 29.87 4.12 6.61
CA LYS A 76 30.23 2.69 6.53
C LYS A 76 29.17 1.69 7.01
N ALA A 77 28.13 2.10 7.73
CA ALA A 77 27.34 1.16 8.55
C ALA A 77 26.38 0.22 7.79
N LEU A 78 26.03 0.48 6.52
CA LEU A 78 25.12 -0.42 5.79
C LEU A 78 25.86 -1.53 5.01
N LEU A 79 27.20 -1.46 4.95
CA LEU A 79 28.06 -2.33 4.14
C LEU A 79 28.96 -3.28 4.95
N GLU A 80 29.11 -3.13 6.27
CA GLU A 80 29.88 -4.09 7.09
C GLU A 80 28.97 -5.23 7.57
N GLU A 81 29.12 -6.39 6.92
CA GLU A 81 28.26 -7.58 7.03
C GLU A 81 28.44 -8.44 8.30
N THR A 82 29.38 -8.10 9.19
CA THR A 82 29.76 -8.96 10.31
C THR A 82 29.07 -8.54 11.62
N GLY A 83 28.18 -9.41 12.13
CA GLY A 83 27.60 -9.26 13.49
C GLY A 83 26.16 -8.73 13.58
N LEU A 84 25.44 -8.57 12.45
CA LEU A 84 24.03 -8.16 12.46
C LEU A 84 23.11 -9.22 13.08
N SER A 85 22.28 -8.80 14.03
CA SER A 85 21.18 -9.61 14.60
C SER A 85 20.10 -9.95 13.56
N LEU A 86 19.30 -10.98 13.82
CA LEU A 86 18.21 -11.40 12.91
C LEU A 86 17.21 -10.26 12.63
N SER A 87 16.86 -9.46 13.64
CA SER A 87 15.94 -8.32 13.49
C SER A 87 16.53 -7.23 12.60
N GLN A 88 17.81 -6.90 12.78
CA GLN A 88 18.50 -5.94 11.91
C GLN A 88 18.60 -6.42 10.47
N ARG A 89 18.86 -7.72 10.25
CA ARG A 89 18.85 -8.31 8.89
C ARG A 89 17.48 -8.18 8.23
N LEU A 90 16.41 -8.42 8.97
CA LEU A 90 15.03 -8.27 8.50
C LEU A 90 14.71 -6.80 8.15
N ILE A 91 15.02 -5.86 9.04
CA ILE A 91 14.79 -4.42 8.82
C ILE A 91 15.55 -3.95 7.57
N ARG A 92 16.82 -4.35 7.44
CA ARG A 92 17.63 -4.07 6.24
C ARG A 92 16.96 -4.62 4.99
N HIS A 93 16.52 -5.87 5.02
CA HIS A 93 15.85 -6.52 3.90
C HIS A 93 14.58 -5.75 3.49
N VAL A 94 13.69 -5.46 4.44
CA VAL A 94 12.45 -4.69 4.23
C VAL A 94 12.73 -3.31 3.63
N ALA A 95 13.78 -2.63 4.11
CA ALA A 95 14.19 -1.33 3.58
C ALA A 95 14.60 -1.43 2.10
N TYR A 96 15.47 -2.38 1.74
CA TYR A 96 15.89 -2.61 0.36
C TYR A 96 14.76 -3.03 -0.57
N GLU A 97 13.78 -3.76 -0.04
CA GLU A 97 12.64 -4.21 -0.83
C GLU A 97 11.64 -3.09 -1.08
N THR A 98 11.38 -2.23 -0.10
CA THR A 98 10.25 -1.31 -0.17
C THR A 98 10.66 0.08 -0.63
N LEU A 99 11.83 0.57 -0.21
CA LEU A 99 12.29 1.94 -0.46
C LEU A 99 13.20 2.02 -1.68
N PRO A 100 12.92 2.93 -2.64
CA PRO A 100 13.72 3.06 -3.85
C PRO A 100 15.05 3.78 -3.63
N ARG A 101 15.09 4.79 -2.74
CA ARG A 101 16.28 5.64 -2.56
C ARG A 101 17.20 5.13 -1.47
N GLU A 102 18.50 5.20 -1.72
CA GLU A 102 19.51 4.74 -0.77
C GLU A 102 19.53 5.52 0.55
N ILE A 103 19.28 6.83 0.49
CA ILE A 103 19.18 7.71 1.66
C ILE A 103 18.00 7.27 2.55
N ASP A 104 16.84 7.01 1.95
CA ASP A 104 15.63 6.59 2.68
C ASP A 104 15.83 5.22 3.34
N ARG A 105 16.52 4.28 2.66
CA ARG A 105 16.85 2.97 3.22
C ARG A 105 17.71 3.09 4.48
N LYS A 106 18.74 3.93 4.42
CA LYS A 106 19.66 4.15 5.53
C LYS A 106 18.95 4.82 6.70
N TRP A 107 18.19 5.88 6.42
CA TRP A 107 17.40 6.57 7.44
C TRP A 107 16.39 5.65 8.11
N TYR A 108 15.68 4.83 7.32
CA TYR A 108 14.74 3.85 7.85
C TYR A 108 15.44 2.83 8.74
N TYR A 109 16.56 2.25 8.27
CA TYR A 109 17.34 1.29 9.04
C TYR A 109 17.85 1.86 10.37
N ASP A 110 18.34 3.10 10.37
CA ASP A 110 18.90 3.75 11.57
C ASP A 110 17.82 4.27 12.53
N SER A 111 16.61 4.56 12.03
CA SER A 111 15.51 5.17 12.81
C SER A 111 14.45 4.17 13.27
N TYR A 112 14.41 2.96 12.70
CA TYR A 112 13.36 1.99 13.00
C TYR A 112 13.57 1.35 14.39
N THR A 113 12.62 1.59 15.29
CA THR A 113 12.64 1.12 16.68
C THR A 113 11.77 -0.11 16.92
N CYS A 114 11.32 -0.80 15.86
CA CYS A 114 10.30 -1.87 15.92
C CYS A 114 8.97 -1.44 16.56
N CYS A 115 8.77 -0.14 16.75
CA CYS A 115 7.61 0.45 17.41
C CYS A 115 7.05 1.59 16.54
N PRO A 116 5.80 1.49 16.05
CA PRO A 116 4.90 0.34 16.21
C PRO A 116 5.31 -0.85 15.32
N PRO A 117 5.13 -2.10 15.79
CA PRO A 117 5.23 -3.27 14.94
C PRO A 117 4.11 -3.24 13.88
N PRO A 118 4.19 -4.06 12.80
CA PRO A 118 3.16 -4.16 11.77
C PRO A 118 1.89 -4.86 12.29
N TRP A 119 1.20 -4.21 13.21
CA TRP A 119 0.11 -4.78 13.98
C TRP A 119 -1.16 -4.93 13.15
N PHE A 120 -1.41 -4.07 12.15
CA PHE A 120 -2.65 -4.12 11.39
C PHE A 120 -2.71 -5.38 10.54
N MET A 121 -1.68 -5.66 9.73
CA MET A 121 -1.61 -6.85 8.89
C MET A 121 -1.65 -8.14 9.69
N ILE A 122 -0.91 -8.19 10.80
CA ILE A 122 -0.90 -9.36 11.67
C ILE A 122 -2.29 -9.56 12.30
N THR A 123 -2.91 -8.49 12.80
CA THR A 123 -4.21 -8.58 13.47
C THR A 123 -5.29 -9.00 12.48
N ILE A 124 -5.37 -8.38 11.30
CA ILE A 124 -6.42 -8.71 10.32
C ILE A 124 -6.25 -10.15 9.81
N THR A 125 -5.02 -10.62 9.57
CA THR A 125 -4.75 -12.03 9.25
C THR A 125 -5.20 -12.98 10.35
N ILE A 126 -4.91 -12.69 11.61
CA ILE A 126 -5.34 -13.54 12.74
C ILE A 126 -6.86 -13.62 12.80
N VAL A 127 -7.55 -12.49 12.62
CA VAL A 127 -9.01 -12.43 12.64
C VAL A 127 -9.61 -13.24 11.47
N GLU A 128 -9.07 -13.10 10.26
CA GLU A 128 -9.49 -13.88 9.08
C GLU A 128 -9.33 -15.40 9.30
N VAL A 129 -8.17 -15.82 9.83
CA VAL A 129 -7.92 -17.23 10.16
C VAL A 129 -8.88 -17.72 11.24
N ALA A 130 -9.13 -16.93 12.28
CA ALA A 130 -10.06 -17.28 13.35
C ALA A 130 -11.50 -17.47 12.83
N PHE A 131 -12.00 -16.55 12.00
CA PHE A 131 -13.31 -16.69 11.38
C PHE A 131 -13.39 -17.88 10.44
N PHE A 132 -12.34 -18.14 9.66
CA PHE A 132 -12.30 -19.31 8.79
C PHE A 132 -12.33 -20.63 9.57
N LEU A 133 -11.56 -20.73 10.67
CA LEU A 133 -11.56 -21.90 11.54
C LEU A 133 -12.93 -22.09 12.20
N TYR A 134 -13.53 -21.02 12.73
CA TYR A 134 -14.87 -21.05 13.30
C TYR A 134 -15.91 -21.54 12.29
N ASN A 135 -15.94 -20.96 11.09
CA ASN A 135 -16.85 -21.41 10.03
C ASN A 135 -16.56 -22.86 9.63
N GLY A 136 -15.29 -23.27 9.60
CA GLY A 136 -14.91 -24.63 9.24
C GLY A 136 -15.40 -25.68 10.23
N VAL A 137 -15.38 -25.36 11.53
CA VAL A 137 -15.96 -26.20 12.59
C VAL A 137 -17.48 -26.24 12.50
N VAL A 138 -18.13 -25.07 12.35
CA VAL A 138 -19.61 -24.98 12.28
C VAL A 138 -20.18 -25.69 11.06
N LEU A 139 -19.49 -25.64 9.93
CA LEU A 139 -19.92 -26.24 8.66
C LEU A 139 -19.35 -27.67 8.45
N ASP A 140 -18.53 -28.17 9.38
CA ASP A 140 -17.77 -29.42 9.27
C ASP A 140 -17.02 -29.56 7.93
N ARG A 141 -16.35 -28.47 7.51
CA ARG A 141 -15.71 -28.37 6.17
C ARG A 141 -14.60 -27.33 6.12
N PHE A 142 -13.41 -27.69 5.62
CA PHE A 142 -12.30 -26.74 5.48
C PHE A 142 -11.89 -26.45 4.02
N VAL A 143 -11.97 -27.42 3.11
CA VAL A 143 -11.45 -27.24 1.74
C VAL A 143 -12.43 -26.45 0.84
N LEU A 144 -13.74 -26.65 1.00
CA LEU A 144 -14.75 -25.98 0.17
C LEU A 144 -15.93 -25.53 1.03
N GLN A 145 -15.70 -24.68 2.04
CA GLN A 145 -16.78 -24.17 2.90
C GLN A 145 -17.96 -23.64 2.10
N VAL A 146 -17.68 -23.00 0.96
CA VAL A 146 -18.67 -22.42 0.03
C VAL A 146 -19.70 -23.42 -0.51
N SER A 147 -19.39 -24.73 -0.52
CA SER A 147 -20.32 -25.76 -0.99
C SER A 147 -21.36 -26.18 0.05
N HIS A 148 -21.18 -25.78 1.31
CA HIS A 148 -22.13 -26.10 2.37
C HIS A 148 -23.39 -25.21 2.25
N PRO A 149 -24.62 -25.75 2.34
CA PRO A 149 -25.85 -24.97 2.18
C PRO A 149 -25.99 -23.78 3.13
N LEU A 150 -25.45 -23.90 4.35
CA LEU A 150 -25.48 -22.83 5.36
C LEU A 150 -24.43 -21.73 5.14
N TYR A 151 -23.49 -21.90 4.20
CA TYR A 151 -22.40 -20.93 4.01
C TYR A 151 -22.93 -19.55 3.59
N LEU A 152 -23.91 -19.50 2.69
CA LEU A 152 -24.51 -18.25 2.23
C LEU A 152 -25.32 -17.52 3.32
N LYS A 153 -25.74 -18.23 4.39
CA LYS A 153 -26.41 -17.67 5.57
C LYS A 153 -25.49 -16.88 6.50
N ASN A 154 -24.19 -16.86 6.24
CA ASN A 154 -23.24 -16.14 7.06
C ASN A 154 -23.56 -14.62 7.09
N ALA A 155 -23.60 -14.04 8.29
CA ALA A 155 -23.95 -12.64 8.52
C ALA A 155 -22.92 -11.63 7.97
N LEU A 156 -21.68 -12.08 7.74
CA LEU A 156 -20.56 -11.24 7.31
C LEU A 156 -20.37 -11.22 5.79
N LEU A 157 -20.79 -12.28 5.11
CA LEU A 157 -20.69 -12.44 3.65
C LEU A 157 -21.51 -11.37 2.91
N TYR A 158 -21.02 -10.89 1.77
CA TYR A 158 -21.82 -10.04 0.89
C TYR A 158 -22.77 -10.90 0.05
N HIS A 159 -24.08 -10.63 0.18
CA HIS A 159 -25.13 -11.26 -0.62
C HIS A 159 -25.96 -10.18 -1.33
N PRO A 160 -26.20 -10.28 -2.65
CA PRO A 160 -26.88 -9.22 -3.42
C PRO A 160 -28.33 -8.96 -2.96
N GLN A 161 -29.01 -9.97 -2.43
CA GLN A 161 -30.34 -9.77 -1.82
C GLN A 161 -30.30 -9.01 -0.49
N LEU A 162 -29.18 -9.02 0.23
CA LEU A 162 -28.99 -8.34 1.51
C LEU A 162 -28.19 -7.05 1.38
N ARG A 163 -28.10 -6.48 0.17
CA ARG A 163 -27.30 -5.28 -0.13
C ARG A 163 -27.68 -4.03 0.68
N ALA A 164 -28.88 -3.96 1.25
CA ALA A 164 -29.23 -2.88 2.18
C ALA A 164 -28.41 -2.91 3.50
N GLN A 165 -27.82 -4.05 3.83
CA GLN A 165 -26.98 -4.24 5.02
C GLN A 165 -25.55 -3.77 4.73
N ALA A 166 -25.31 -2.45 4.88
CA ALA A 166 -24.08 -1.79 4.44
C ALA A 166 -22.77 -2.40 4.98
N TRP A 167 -22.78 -2.99 6.17
CA TRP A 167 -21.59 -3.64 6.74
C TRP A 167 -21.08 -4.80 5.88
N ARG A 168 -21.95 -5.47 5.12
CA ARG A 168 -21.58 -6.59 4.25
C ARG A 168 -20.63 -6.20 3.11
N TYR A 169 -20.59 -4.93 2.73
CA TYR A 169 -19.60 -4.42 1.77
C TYR A 169 -18.18 -4.39 2.34
N LEU A 170 -18.02 -4.52 3.65
CA LEU A 170 -16.74 -4.56 4.35
C LEU A 170 -16.47 -5.92 4.99
N THR A 171 -17.43 -6.48 5.73
CA THR A 171 -17.24 -7.67 6.58
C THR A 171 -16.99 -8.96 5.80
N TYR A 172 -17.23 -8.96 4.49
CA TYR A 172 -16.99 -10.13 3.65
C TYR A 172 -15.51 -10.55 3.62
N ILE A 173 -14.61 -9.62 3.97
CA ILE A 173 -13.19 -9.82 4.19
C ILE A 173 -12.88 -11.03 5.10
N PHE A 174 -13.73 -11.30 6.11
CA PHE A 174 -13.48 -12.33 7.12
C PHE A 174 -13.95 -13.73 6.71
N VAL A 175 -14.73 -13.85 5.64
CA VAL A 175 -15.30 -15.13 5.19
C VAL A 175 -14.51 -15.61 3.98
N HIS A 176 -14.11 -16.88 3.95
CA HIS A 176 -13.32 -17.43 2.85
C HIS A 176 -13.93 -18.72 2.33
N ALA A 177 -13.82 -18.93 1.01
CA ALA A 177 -14.46 -20.04 0.31
C ALA A 177 -13.89 -21.43 0.68
N GLY A 178 -12.63 -21.49 1.07
CA GLY A 178 -11.86 -22.72 1.25
C GLY A 178 -10.43 -22.44 1.73
N ILE A 179 -9.72 -23.48 2.14
CA ILE A 179 -8.36 -23.39 2.69
C ILE A 179 -7.36 -22.85 1.68
N GLU A 180 -7.52 -23.19 0.40
CA GLU A 180 -6.68 -22.68 -0.68
C GLU A 180 -6.89 -21.18 -0.90
N HIS A 181 -8.14 -20.72 -0.79
CA HIS A 181 -8.48 -19.31 -0.95
C HIS A 181 -7.95 -18.47 0.21
N LEU A 182 -8.12 -18.93 1.45
CA LEU A 182 -7.53 -18.27 2.63
C LEU A 182 -6.00 -18.31 2.57
N GLY A 183 -5.41 -19.47 2.28
CA GLY A 183 -3.96 -19.65 2.26
C GLY A 183 -3.25 -18.69 1.30
N LEU A 184 -3.76 -18.55 0.09
CA LEU A 184 -3.22 -17.59 -0.89
C LEU A 184 -3.37 -16.14 -0.44
N ASN A 185 -4.51 -15.78 0.14
CA ASN A 185 -4.72 -14.43 0.67
C ASN A 185 -3.76 -14.12 1.82
N VAL A 186 -3.62 -15.03 2.79
CA VAL A 186 -2.69 -14.88 3.92
C VAL A 186 -1.25 -14.78 3.44
N VAL A 187 -0.82 -15.63 2.52
CA VAL A 187 0.53 -15.58 1.95
C VAL A 187 0.78 -14.23 1.28
N LEU A 188 -0.11 -13.78 0.40
CA LEU A 188 0.03 -12.50 -0.29
C LEU A 188 -0.03 -11.30 0.67
N GLN A 189 -0.95 -11.34 1.64
CA GLN A 189 -1.15 -10.30 2.64
C GLN A 189 0.07 -10.13 3.55
N LEU A 190 0.66 -11.23 4.03
CA LEU A 190 1.85 -11.15 4.86
C LEU A 190 3.10 -10.86 4.03
N LEU A 191 3.25 -11.50 2.87
CA LEU A 191 4.39 -11.28 1.98
C LEU A 191 4.44 -9.83 1.51
N VAL A 192 3.29 -9.22 1.17
CA VAL A 192 3.24 -7.86 0.63
C VAL A 192 2.91 -6.80 1.67
N GLY A 193 1.88 -7.03 2.47
CA GLY A 193 1.34 -6.06 3.41
C GLY A 193 2.27 -5.75 4.57
N VAL A 194 2.94 -6.74 5.18
CA VAL A 194 3.82 -6.50 6.35
C VAL A 194 4.98 -5.55 6.02
N PRO A 195 5.77 -5.77 4.95
CA PRO A 195 6.84 -4.83 4.60
C PRO A 195 6.33 -3.44 4.24
N LEU A 196 5.16 -3.35 3.59
CA LEU A 196 4.51 -2.07 3.30
C LEU A 196 4.10 -1.35 4.59
N GLU A 197 3.53 -2.06 5.57
CA GLU A 197 3.13 -1.49 6.85
C GLU A 197 4.33 -1.03 7.66
N MET A 198 5.39 -1.82 7.67
CA MET A 198 6.64 -1.48 8.35
C MET A 198 7.26 -0.17 7.83
N VAL A 199 7.09 0.15 6.54
CA VAL A 199 7.68 1.33 5.91
C VAL A 199 6.73 2.53 5.84
N HIS A 200 5.46 2.30 5.52
CA HIS A 200 4.47 3.36 5.30
C HIS A 200 3.55 3.59 6.50
N GLY A 201 3.59 2.71 7.50
CA GLY A 201 2.80 2.77 8.73
C GLY A 201 1.40 2.17 8.59
N ALA A 202 0.88 1.67 9.71
CA ALA A 202 -0.41 0.98 9.81
C ALA A 202 -1.58 1.76 9.21
N ALA A 203 -1.73 3.05 9.55
CA ALA A 203 -2.88 3.85 9.12
C ALA A 203 -3.00 4.00 7.59
N ARG A 204 -1.87 4.17 6.89
CA ARG A 204 -1.85 4.31 5.43
C ARG A 204 -2.20 2.98 4.75
N ILE A 205 -1.59 1.90 5.24
CA ILE A 205 -1.80 0.57 4.69
C ILE A 205 -3.21 0.07 4.97
N SER A 206 -3.73 0.29 6.19
CA SER A 206 -5.10 -0.07 6.54
C SER A 206 -6.12 0.66 5.67
N PHE A 207 -5.89 1.94 5.37
CA PHE A 207 -6.76 2.70 4.50
C PHE A 207 -6.78 2.16 3.07
N VAL A 208 -5.61 1.92 2.44
CA VAL A 208 -5.54 1.37 1.07
C VAL A 208 -6.20 -0.01 1.01
N TYR A 209 -5.93 -0.85 2.01
CA TYR A 209 -6.48 -2.19 2.09
C TYR A 209 -8.00 -2.19 2.26
N VAL A 210 -8.55 -1.43 3.21
CA VAL A 210 -9.99 -1.30 3.43
C VAL A 210 -10.68 -0.66 2.22
N ALA A 211 -10.08 0.37 1.61
CA ALA A 211 -10.61 0.99 0.41
C ALA A 211 -10.69 -0.01 -0.76
N GLY A 212 -9.70 -0.89 -0.89
CA GLY A 212 -9.69 -1.99 -1.87
C GLY A 212 -10.79 -3.02 -1.63
N VAL A 213 -11.03 -3.40 -0.37
CA VAL A 213 -12.15 -4.28 0.03
C VAL A 213 -13.50 -3.65 -0.32
N VAL A 214 -13.73 -2.40 0.10
CA VAL A 214 -14.99 -1.70 -0.22
C VAL A 214 -15.16 -1.53 -1.73
N ALA A 215 -14.10 -1.18 -2.46
CA ALA A 215 -14.17 -1.08 -3.91
C ALA A 215 -14.45 -2.43 -4.58
N GLY A 216 -13.91 -3.53 -4.05
CA GLY A 216 -14.14 -4.86 -4.58
C GLY A 216 -15.61 -5.27 -4.50
N SER A 217 -16.24 -5.15 -3.31
CA SER A 217 -17.67 -5.46 -3.16
C SER A 217 -18.57 -4.52 -3.96
N LEU A 218 -18.24 -3.22 -4.03
CA LEU A 218 -18.98 -2.27 -4.86
C LEU A 218 -18.86 -2.57 -6.35
N ALA A 219 -17.66 -2.93 -6.84
CA ALA A 219 -17.44 -3.30 -8.24
C ALA A 219 -18.28 -4.54 -8.61
N VAL A 220 -18.33 -5.56 -7.76
CA VAL A 220 -19.22 -6.72 -7.95
C VAL A 220 -20.68 -6.28 -7.94
N SER A 221 -21.09 -5.47 -6.97
CA SER A 221 -22.50 -5.04 -6.85
C SER A 221 -23.04 -4.28 -8.06
N VAL A 222 -22.14 -3.67 -8.85
CA VAL A 222 -22.47 -2.93 -10.07
C VAL A 222 -22.34 -3.82 -11.31
N ALA A 223 -21.22 -4.53 -11.46
CA ALA A 223 -20.87 -5.23 -12.70
C ALA A 223 -21.27 -6.72 -12.72
N ASP A 224 -21.49 -7.32 -11.56
CA ASP A 224 -21.87 -8.73 -11.40
C ASP A 224 -22.93 -8.88 -10.30
N MET A 225 -24.11 -8.31 -10.58
CA MET A 225 -25.20 -8.04 -9.62
C MET A 225 -25.81 -9.28 -8.95
N THR A 226 -25.45 -10.49 -9.39
CA THR A 226 -25.98 -11.75 -8.86
C THR A 226 -24.96 -12.52 -8.02
N ALA A 227 -23.70 -12.09 -8.00
CA ALA A 227 -22.64 -12.83 -7.33
C ALA A 227 -22.51 -12.45 -5.84
N PRO A 228 -22.39 -13.43 -4.92
CA PRO A 228 -21.92 -13.16 -3.58
C PRO A 228 -20.41 -12.86 -3.56
N VAL A 229 -19.94 -12.16 -2.53
CA VAL A 229 -18.51 -11.81 -2.37
C VAL A 229 -18.00 -12.28 -1.01
N VAL A 230 -16.79 -12.86 -1.03
CA VAL A 230 -16.07 -13.39 0.12
C VAL A 230 -14.57 -13.21 -0.09
N GLY A 231 -13.81 -13.13 0.99
CA GLY A 231 -12.35 -13.11 1.01
C GLY A 231 -11.76 -11.71 1.04
N SER A 232 -10.52 -11.61 1.50
CA SER A 232 -9.79 -10.34 1.63
C SER A 232 -9.11 -9.86 0.35
N SER A 233 -9.30 -10.56 -0.76
CA SER A 233 -8.57 -10.37 -2.01
C SER A 233 -8.71 -8.97 -2.61
N GLY A 234 -9.82 -8.27 -2.41
CA GLY A 234 -9.95 -6.86 -2.81
C GLY A 234 -8.90 -5.94 -2.15
N GLY A 235 -8.62 -6.15 -0.86
CA GLY A 235 -7.58 -5.41 -0.13
C GLY A 235 -6.18 -5.89 -0.50
N VAL A 236 -5.98 -7.21 -0.61
CA VAL A 236 -4.69 -7.79 -1.01
C VAL A 236 -4.28 -7.30 -2.40
N TYR A 237 -5.19 -7.34 -3.38
CA TYR A 237 -4.93 -6.90 -4.76
C TYR A 237 -4.61 -5.40 -4.81
N ALA A 238 -5.24 -4.58 -3.96
CA ALA A 238 -4.91 -3.17 -3.82
C ALA A 238 -3.47 -2.95 -3.32
N LEU A 239 -3.01 -3.73 -2.33
CA LEU A 239 -1.64 -3.60 -1.83
C LEU A 239 -0.61 -4.08 -2.85
N VAL A 240 -0.86 -5.22 -3.51
CA VAL A 240 0.07 -5.75 -4.50
C VAL A 240 0.15 -4.82 -5.71
N SER A 241 -0.98 -4.30 -6.22
CA SER A 241 -0.95 -3.39 -7.37
C SER A 241 -0.34 -2.02 -7.01
N ALA A 242 -0.59 -1.50 -5.80
CA ALA A 242 0.07 -0.28 -5.32
C ALA A 242 1.60 -0.46 -5.22
N HIS A 243 2.05 -1.61 -4.68
CA HIS A 243 3.46 -1.93 -4.62
C HIS A 243 4.09 -2.10 -6.01
N LEU A 244 3.42 -2.82 -6.91
CA LEU A 244 3.86 -3.00 -8.29
C LEU A 244 3.99 -1.65 -9.02
N ALA A 245 2.99 -0.78 -8.91
CA ALA A 245 3.03 0.52 -9.54
C ALA A 245 4.16 1.39 -8.98
N ASN A 246 4.41 1.34 -7.66
CA ASN A 246 5.57 2.00 -7.05
C ASN A 246 6.91 1.46 -7.62
N ILE A 247 7.00 0.17 -7.92
CA ILE A 247 8.20 -0.44 -8.53
C ILE A 247 8.40 0.06 -9.95
N VAL A 248 7.35 -0.03 -10.77
CA VAL A 248 7.39 0.38 -12.18
C VAL A 248 7.78 1.85 -12.29
N MET A 249 7.21 2.71 -11.45
CA MET A 249 7.53 4.15 -11.45
C MET A 249 8.97 4.46 -10.99
N ASN A 250 9.59 3.60 -10.18
CA ASN A 250 10.92 3.83 -9.61
C ASN A 250 11.97 2.82 -10.10
N TRP A 251 11.73 2.17 -11.25
CA TRP A 251 12.53 1.04 -11.75
C TRP A 251 14.04 1.32 -11.80
N SER A 252 14.45 2.54 -12.20
CA SER A 252 15.84 2.93 -12.34
C SER A 252 16.63 3.02 -11.01
N GLY A 253 15.95 3.16 -9.86
CA GLY A 253 16.58 3.26 -8.54
C GLY A 253 16.70 1.92 -7.78
N MET A 254 16.15 0.84 -8.33
CA MET A 254 15.92 -0.41 -7.61
C MET A 254 17.03 -1.44 -7.88
N LYS A 255 17.79 -1.85 -6.84
CA LYS A 255 18.74 -2.99 -6.95
C LYS A 255 17.95 -4.31 -6.83
N CYS A 256 18.11 -5.20 -7.82
CA CYS A 256 17.07 -6.10 -8.31
C CYS A 256 17.48 -7.58 -8.30
N GLN A 257 17.40 -8.28 -7.16
CA GLN A 257 17.45 -9.75 -7.15
C GLN A 257 16.24 -10.32 -6.39
N PHE A 258 16.18 -10.15 -5.06
CA PHE A 258 15.09 -10.71 -4.24
C PHE A 258 13.73 -10.04 -4.44
N LYS A 259 13.73 -8.73 -4.76
CA LYS A 259 12.49 -7.98 -4.99
C LYS A 259 11.69 -8.48 -6.20
N LEU A 260 12.38 -8.79 -7.31
CA LEU A 260 11.75 -9.36 -8.50
C LEU A 260 11.14 -10.72 -8.21
N LEU A 261 11.82 -11.55 -7.42
CA LEU A 261 11.30 -12.86 -7.01
C LEU A 261 10.00 -12.70 -6.21
N ARG A 262 9.99 -11.84 -5.19
CA ARG A 262 8.78 -11.56 -4.40
C ARG A 262 7.63 -11.06 -5.26
N MET A 263 7.89 -10.14 -6.18
CA MET A 263 6.88 -9.66 -7.12
C MET A 263 6.41 -10.74 -8.08
N ALA A 264 7.30 -11.58 -8.58
CA ALA A 264 6.95 -12.70 -9.43
C ALA A 264 6.05 -13.68 -8.68
N VAL A 265 6.40 -14.06 -7.44
CA VAL A 265 5.58 -14.90 -6.58
C VAL A 265 4.20 -14.27 -6.36
N ALA A 266 4.15 -12.98 -6.01
CA ALA A 266 2.90 -12.27 -5.80
C ALA A 266 2.02 -12.25 -7.06
N LEU A 267 2.61 -11.98 -8.23
CA LEU A 267 1.90 -11.97 -9.52
C LEU A 267 1.43 -13.36 -9.92
N ILE A 268 2.21 -14.41 -9.66
CA ILE A 268 1.81 -15.80 -9.92
C ILE A 268 0.61 -16.18 -9.03
N CYS A 269 0.68 -15.90 -7.73
CA CYS A 269 -0.42 -16.16 -6.81
C CYS A 269 -1.69 -15.38 -7.20
N MET A 270 -1.57 -14.08 -7.51
CA MET A 270 -2.71 -13.29 -8.00
C MET A 270 -3.27 -13.81 -9.33
N SER A 271 -2.41 -14.20 -10.27
CA SER A 271 -2.85 -14.71 -11.56
C SER A 271 -3.57 -16.05 -11.41
N PHE A 272 -3.09 -16.92 -10.51
CA PHE A 272 -3.74 -18.18 -10.19
C PHE A 272 -5.12 -17.95 -9.54
N GLU A 273 -5.22 -17.09 -8.54
CA GLU A 273 -6.49 -16.81 -7.86
C GLU A 273 -7.51 -16.14 -8.80
N PHE A 274 -7.08 -15.15 -9.58
CA PHE A 274 -7.91 -14.48 -10.57
C PHE A 274 -8.35 -15.44 -11.68
N GLY A 275 -7.42 -16.21 -12.25
CA GLY A 275 -7.70 -17.20 -13.29
C GLY A 275 -8.69 -18.26 -12.82
N ARG A 276 -8.57 -18.72 -11.57
CA ARG A 276 -9.54 -19.64 -10.95
C ARG A 276 -10.92 -18.99 -10.80
N ALA A 277 -11.01 -17.73 -10.38
CA ALA A 277 -12.29 -17.01 -10.26
C ALA A 277 -12.97 -16.88 -11.63
N VAL A 278 -12.22 -16.49 -12.67
CA VAL A 278 -12.70 -16.43 -14.06
C VAL A 278 -13.15 -17.82 -14.53
N TRP A 279 -12.33 -18.85 -14.32
CA TRP A 279 -12.66 -20.22 -14.72
C TRP A 279 -13.96 -20.71 -14.09
N LEU A 280 -14.11 -20.58 -12.76
CA LEU A 280 -15.31 -20.99 -12.04
C LEU A 280 -16.56 -20.17 -12.41
N ARG A 281 -16.39 -18.90 -12.83
CA ARG A 281 -17.52 -18.08 -13.29
C ARG A 281 -18.12 -18.62 -14.58
N PHE A 282 -17.29 -19.05 -15.53
CA PHE A 282 -17.72 -19.51 -16.86
C PHE A 282 -17.82 -21.03 -17.01
N HIS A 283 -17.20 -21.81 -16.13
CA HIS A 283 -17.25 -23.27 -16.10
C HIS A 283 -17.65 -23.75 -14.69
N PRO A 284 -18.92 -23.54 -14.30
CA PRO A 284 -19.40 -23.99 -13.00
C PRO A 284 -19.29 -25.49 -12.83
N SER A 285 -18.90 -25.91 -11.63
CA SER A 285 -19.02 -27.31 -11.27
C SER A 285 -20.48 -27.68 -11.11
N ALA A 286 -20.89 -28.79 -11.74
CA ALA A 286 -22.19 -29.40 -11.49
C ALA A 286 -22.26 -30.02 -10.08
N TYR A 287 -21.12 -30.41 -9.50
CA TYR A 287 -21.05 -31.00 -8.17
C TYR A 287 -19.69 -30.75 -7.47
N PRO A 288 -19.67 -30.33 -6.19
CA PRO A 288 -20.81 -29.86 -5.43
C PRO A 288 -21.30 -28.49 -5.96
N PRO A 289 -22.59 -28.17 -5.85
CA PRO A 289 -23.12 -26.88 -6.27
C PRO A 289 -22.46 -25.78 -5.43
N CYS A 290 -21.80 -24.83 -6.10
CA CYS A 290 -21.10 -23.72 -5.47
C CYS A 290 -21.54 -22.41 -6.13
N PRO A 291 -21.73 -21.33 -5.35
CA PRO A 291 -21.94 -20.01 -5.93
C PRO A 291 -20.72 -19.62 -6.75
N HIS A 292 -20.97 -18.99 -7.89
CA HIS A 292 -19.93 -18.61 -8.83
C HIS A 292 -19.20 -17.37 -8.31
N PRO A 293 -17.88 -17.41 -8.10
CA PRO A 293 -17.14 -16.26 -7.65
C PRO A 293 -17.09 -15.19 -8.75
N SER A 294 -17.25 -13.93 -8.38
CA SER A 294 -17.00 -12.82 -9.30
C SER A 294 -15.54 -12.39 -9.24
N PHE A 295 -14.92 -12.23 -10.41
CA PHE A 295 -13.57 -11.68 -10.53
C PHE A 295 -13.55 -10.14 -10.48
N MET A 296 -14.73 -9.48 -10.46
CA MET A 296 -14.83 -8.02 -10.37
C MET A 296 -14.28 -7.46 -9.04
N ALA A 297 -14.35 -8.24 -7.95
CA ALA A 297 -13.81 -7.82 -6.66
C ALA A 297 -12.29 -7.60 -6.73
N HIS A 298 -11.59 -8.49 -7.43
CA HIS A 298 -10.15 -8.39 -7.67
C HIS A 298 -9.81 -7.15 -8.51
N LEU A 299 -10.58 -6.88 -9.56
CA LEU A 299 -10.38 -5.69 -10.40
C LEU A 299 -10.62 -4.38 -9.65
N GLY A 300 -11.65 -4.33 -8.80
CA GLY A 300 -11.90 -3.20 -7.91
C GLY A 300 -10.70 -2.92 -6.99
N GLY A 301 -10.13 -3.97 -6.39
CA GLY A 301 -8.89 -3.89 -5.62
C GLY A 301 -7.71 -3.34 -6.43
N VAL A 302 -7.46 -3.89 -7.62
CA VAL A 302 -6.39 -3.42 -8.52
C VAL A 302 -6.53 -1.93 -8.81
N MET A 303 -7.74 -1.47 -9.15
CA MET A 303 -8.03 -0.07 -9.44
C MET A 303 -7.69 0.85 -8.26
N VAL A 304 -8.06 0.47 -7.03
CA VAL A 304 -7.70 1.24 -5.82
C VAL A 304 -6.19 1.31 -5.65
N GLY A 305 -5.50 0.18 -5.81
CA GLY A 305 -4.06 0.17 -5.60
C GLY A 305 -3.26 0.99 -6.62
N ILE A 306 -3.63 0.96 -7.91
CA ILE A 306 -2.95 1.79 -8.94
C ILE A 306 -3.30 3.27 -8.86
N THR A 307 -4.44 3.63 -8.28
CA THR A 307 -4.87 5.03 -8.12
C THR A 307 -4.50 5.54 -6.73
N LEU A 308 -5.33 5.27 -5.73
CA LEU A 308 -5.22 5.73 -4.36
C LEU A 308 -3.99 5.15 -3.65
N GLY A 309 -3.69 3.87 -3.89
CA GLY A 309 -2.55 3.18 -3.29
C GLY A 309 -1.22 3.82 -3.68
N VAL A 310 -0.99 4.05 -4.98
CA VAL A 310 0.24 4.70 -5.46
C VAL A 310 0.48 6.04 -4.78
N ILE A 311 -0.53 6.90 -4.69
CA ILE A 311 -0.35 8.25 -4.12
C ILE A 311 -0.05 8.17 -2.63
N ILE A 312 -0.76 7.30 -1.90
CA ILE A 312 -0.59 7.15 -0.46
C ILE A 312 0.78 6.59 -0.11
N LEU A 313 1.28 5.63 -0.91
CA LEU A 313 2.60 5.04 -0.73
C LEU A 313 3.72 5.99 -1.18
N ARG A 314 3.49 6.81 -2.21
CA ARG A 314 4.48 7.74 -2.80
C ARG A 314 4.73 8.99 -1.94
N ASN A 315 3.87 9.28 -0.96
CA ASN A 315 3.95 10.53 -0.20
C ASN A 315 5.02 10.52 0.89
N TYR A 316 6.29 10.59 0.46
CA TYR A 316 7.42 10.90 1.34
C TYR A 316 8.07 12.28 1.03
N GLU A 317 7.94 12.88 -0.16
CA GLU A 317 8.75 14.08 -0.47
C GLU A 317 8.23 15.18 -1.42
N GLN A 318 7.08 15.10 -2.10
CA GLN A 318 6.75 16.13 -3.12
C GLN A 318 5.41 16.84 -2.85
N ARG A 319 5.49 18.12 -2.46
CA ARG A 319 4.42 18.78 -1.68
C ARG A 319 3.40 19.63 -2.45
N LEU A 320 3.42 19.67 -3.78
CA LEU A 320 2.47 20.54 -4.51
C LEU A 320 1.79 19.88 -5.73
N GLN A 321 2.53 19.28 -6.67
CA GLN A 321 1.91 18.58 -7.81
C GLN A 321 1.16 17.29 -7.41
N ASP A 322 1.64 16.60 -6.38
CA ASP A 322 0.99 15.38 -5.86
C ASP A 322 -0.29 15.68 -5.05
N GLN A 323 -0.47 16.89 -4.53
CA GLN A 323 -1.72 17.24 -3.82
C GLN A 323 -2.90 17.29 -4.79
N THR A 324 -2.71 17.84 -5.99
CA THR A 324 -3.77 17.88 -7.01
C THR A 324 -4.15 16.47 -7.46
N LEU A 325 -3.16 15.59 -7.72
CA LEU A 325 -3.42 14.20 -8.08
C LEU A 325 -4.12 13.43 -6.95
N TRP A 326 -3.71 13.67 -5.69
CA TRP A 326 -4.39 13.09 -4.53
C TRP A 326 -5.87 13.46 -4.50
N TRP A 327 -6.21 14.74 -4.67
CA TRP A 327 -7.60 15.19 -4.72
C TRP A 327 -8.35 14.64 -5.93
N ILE A 328 -7.72 14.53 -7.11
CA ILE A 328 -8.33 13.93 -8.30
C ILE A 328 -8.70 12.47 -8.04
N PHE A 329 -7.75 11.65 -7.60
CA PHE A 329 -8.01 10.22 -7.39
C PHE A 329 -8.94 9.95 -6.21
N LEU A 330 -8.87 10.76 -5.15
CA LEU A 330 -9.86 10.73 -4.08
C LEU A 330 -11.26 11.07 -4.61
N SER A 331 -11.38 12.11 -5.45
CA SER A 331 -12.66 12.50 -6.05
C SER A 331 -13.20 11.40 -6.95
N ILE A 332 -12.35 10.77 -7.76
CA ILE A 332 -12.74 9.61 -8.60
C ILE A 332 -13.26 8.48 -7.72
N TYR A 333 -12.58 8.15 -6.62
CA TYR A 333 -13.03 7.12 -5.68
C TYR A 333 -14.38 7.47 -5.04
N VAL A 334 -14.56 8.70 -4.58
CA VAL A 334 -15.82 9.18 -4.01
C VAL A 334 -16.95 9.13 -5.03
N ILE A 335 -16.71 9.58 -6.27
CA ILE A 335 -17.69 9.50 -7.37
C ILE A 335 -18.06 8.04 -7.65
N PHE A 336 -17.08 7.14 -7.68
CA PHE A 336 -17.33 5.70 -7.86
C PHE A 336 -18.21 5.13 -6.74
N VAL A 337 -17.92 5.47 -5.47
CA VAL A 337 -18.74 5.03 -4.33
C VAL A 337 -20.16 5.58 -4.42
N LEU A 338 -20.32 6.88 -4.71
CA LEU A 338 -21.64 7.51 -4.86
C LEU A 338 -22.44 6.90 -6.01
N PHE A 339 -21.79 6.66 -7.15
CA PHE A 339 -22.40 5.96 -8.28
C PHE A 339 -22.83 4.54 -7.90
N ALA A 340 -21.98 3.78 -7.21
CA ALA A 340 -22.30 2.43 -6.78
C ALA A 340 -23.45 2.41 -5.77
N ILE A 341 -23.52 3.37 -4.84
CA ILE A 341 -24.65 3.53 -3.92
C ILE A 341 -25.94 3.80 -4.71
N PHE A 342 -25.92 4.77 -5.62
CA PHE A 342 -27.05 5.07 -6.50
C PHE A 342 -27.49 3.82 -7.28
N TRP A 343 -26.54 3.09 -7.87
CA TRP A 343 -26.80 1.87 -8.64
C TRP A 343 -27.47 0.78 -7.79
N ASN A 344 -26.99 0.54 -6.56
CA ASN A 344 -27.55 -0.46 -5.66
C ASN A 344 -28.98 -0.13 -5.19
N ILE A 345 -29.32 1.15 -5.11
CA ILE A 345 -30.66 1.62 -4.74
C ILE A 345 -31.63 1.47 -5.91
N PHE A 346 -31.26 1.91 -7.11
CA PHE A 346 -32.20 2.07 -8.22
C PHE A 346 -32.12 0.97 -9.29
N ALA A 347 -30.92 0.53 -9.67
CA ALA A 347 -30.75 -0.32 -10.85
C ALA A 347 -31.31 -1.74 -10.66
N TYR A 348 -31.22 -2.30 -9.45
CA TYR A 348 -31.72 -3.65 -9.16
C TYR A 348 -33.23 -3.78 -9.37
N SER A 349 -34.00 -2.74 -9.04
CA SER A 349 -35.46 -2.72 -9.24
C SER A 349 -35.82 -2.41 -10.69
N LEU A 350 -35.03 -1.55 -11.36
CA LEU A 350 -35.27 -1.13 -12.73
C LEU A 350 -35.01 -2.26 -13.76
N LEU A 351 -34.01 -3.09 -13.50
CA LEU A 351 -33.54 -4.13 -14.43
C LEU A 351 -34.26 -5.47 -14.26
N ASP A 352 -35.26 -5.56 -13.38
CA ASP A 352 -36.05 -6.78 -13.08
C ASP A 352 -35.19 -8.05 -12.95
N LEU A 353 -34.10 -7.94 -12.19
CA LEU A 353 -33.09 -8.99 -12.09
C LEU A 353 -33.60 -10.17 -11.26
N LYS A 354 -33.46 -11.38 -11.81
CA LYS A 354 -33.61 -12.63 -11.05
C LYS A 354 -32.39 -12.84 -10.17
N LEU A 355 -32.48 -12.35 -8.93
CA LEU A 355 -31.45 -12.55 -7.92
C LEU A 355 -31.44 -14.01 -7.42
N PRO A 356 -30.27 -14.54 -7.01
CA PRO A 356 -30.22 -15.83 -6.33
C PRO A 356 -31.10 -15.80 -5.08
N PRO A 357 -31.70 -16.92 -4.66
CA PRO A 357 -32.61 -16.95 -3.51
C PRO A 357 -31.95 -16.37 -2.24
N PRO A 358 -32.75 -15.83 -1.31
CA PRO A 358 -32.21 -15.35 -0.05
C PRO A 358 -31.51 -16.51 0.67
N PRO A 359 -30.44 -16.21 1.41
CA PRO A 359 -29.64 -17.24 2.03
C PRO A 359 -30.42 -18.09 3.03
#